data_AF-A0A090ZA28-F1
#
_entry.id   AF-A0A090ZA28-F1
#
_cell.length_a   1.000
_cell.length_b   1.000
_cell.length_c   1.000
_cell.angle_alpha   90.00
_cell.angle_beta   90.00
_cell.angle_gamma   90.00
#
_symmetry.space_group_name_H-M   'P 1'
#
loop_
_entity.id
_entity.type
_entity.pdbx_description
1 polymer ?
#
loop_
_entity_poly.entity_id
_entity_poly.type
_entity_poly.pdbx_seq_one_letter_code
_entity_poly.pdbx_strand_id
1 'polypeptide(L)'
;MSRAGLEKRTPEQNRKIWALAGELGFDEGLLRDVVERLTGQRSTSALTVVQANRLIDELNRIAGKPQPPTTSTRRPGMATPEQLHKIRTLERDLGWADNPKRLQAFMKKYCGVARLEWLQFGQATTLIESLKGVLRTEQNRHHG
;
A
#
# COMPACT_ATOMS: atom_id res chain seq x y z
N MET A 1 3.33 4.56 12.79
CA MET A 1 2.59 5.60 12.04
C MET A 1 3.54 6.22 11.03
N SER A 2 3.28 6.04 9.72
CA SER A 2 4.24 6.35 8.65
C SER A 2 4.43 7.87 8.47
N ARG A 3 5.68 8.34 8.59
CA ARG A 3 6.12 9.74 8.40
C ARG A 3 5.92 10.29 6.97
N ALA A 4 5.57 9.44 6.00
CA ALA A 4 5.47 9.78 4.57
C ALA A 4 4.32 10.74 4.20
N GLY A 5 3.42 11.06 5.12
CA GLY A 5 2.25 11.94 4.85
C GLY A 5 2.53 13.44 4.93
N LEU A 6 3.67 13.86 5.50
CA LEU A 6 3.99 15.26 5.84
C LEU A 6 5.05 15.89 4.93
N GLU A 7 5.62 15.13 4.00
CA GLU A 7 6.63 15.65 3.08
C GLU A 7 5.99 16.57 2.05
N LYS A 8 6.60 17.74 1.82
CA LYS A 8 6.17 18.66 0.76
C LYS A 8 6.29 17.97 -0.60
N ARG A 9 5.33 18.23 -1.49
CA ARG A 9 5.33 17.69 -2.86
C ARG A 9 6.68 17.87 -3.56
N THR A 10 7.03 16.92 -4.41
CA THR A 10 8.30 16.97 -5.17
C THR A 10 8.18 17.86 -6.41
N PRO A 11 9.30 18.37 -6.95
CA PRO A 11 9.30 19.14 -8.20
C PRO A 11 8.72 18.36 -9.39
N GLU A 12 8.92 17.04 -9.43
CA GLU A 12 8.37 16.17 -10.48
C GLU A 12 6.84 16.10 -10.43
N GLN A 13 6.26 15.98 -9.23
CA GLN A 13 4.81 16.02 -9.04
C GLN A 13 4.24 17.37 -9.47
N ASN A 14 4.92 18.47 -9.14
CA ASN A 14 4.51 19.80 -9.59
C ASN A 14 4.46 19.90 -11.12
N ARG A 15 5.52 19.46 -11.82
CA ARG A 15 5.55 19.44 -13.29
C ARG A 15 4.41 18.62 -13.88
N LYS A 16 4.12 17.44 -13.32
CA LYS A 16 3.00 16.59 -13.76
C LYS A 16 1.64 17.25 -13.58
N ILE A 17 1.40 17.90 -12.45
CA ILE A 17 0.14 18.62 -12.18
C ILE A 17 -0.08 19.70 -13.24
N TRP A 18 0.94 20.52 -13.51
CA TRP A 18 0.81 21.60 -14.50
C TRP A 18 0.70 21.09 -15.94
N ALA A 19 1.41 20.01 -16.28
CA ALA A 19 1.26 19.38 -17.60
C ALA A 19 -0.16 18.87 -17.82
N LEU A 20 -0.73 18.14 -16.84
CA LEU A 20 -2.10 17.63 -16.91
C LEU A 20 -3.14 18.75 -16.90
N ALA A 21 -2.93 19.80 -16.11
CA ALA A 21 -3.80 20.97 -16.11
C ALA A 21 -3.81 21.64 -17.49
N GLY A 22 -2.64 21.80 -18.11
CA GLY A 22 -2.51 22.34 -19.46
C GLY A 22 -3.20 21.47 -20.53
N GLU A 23 -3.06 20.14 -20.45
CA GLU A 23 -3.76 19.22 -21.35
C GLU A 23 -5.29 19.28 -21.20
N LEU A 24 -5.79 19.53 -19.99
CA LEU A 24 -7.22 19.67 -19.69
C LEU A 24 -7.78 21.06 -19.99
N GLY A 25 -6.93 22.03 -20.37
CA GLY A 25 -7.33 23.42 -20.53
C GLY A 25 -7.70 24.12 -19.22
N PHE A 26 -7.22 23.62 -18.09
CA PHE A 26 -7.48 24.22 -16.78
C PHE A 26 -6.59 25.44 -16.59
N ASP A 27 -7.20 26.58 -16.26
CA ASP A 27 -6.46 27.74 -15.76
C ASP A 27 -6.05 27.54 -14.29
N GLU A 28 -5.22 28.45 -13.77
CA GLU A 28 -4.74 28.37 -12.38
C GLU A 28 -5.88 28.43 -11.36
N GLY A 29 -6.96 29.17 -11.65
CA GLY A 29 -8.12 29.30 -10.77
C GLY A 29 -8.87 27.99 -10.64
N LEU A 30 -9.23 27.39 -11.77
CA LEU A 30 -9.92 26.10 -11.84
C LEU A 30 -9.07 24.98 -11.22
N LEU A 31 -7.75 24.99 -11.44
CA LEU A 31 -6.86 24.05 -10.78
C LEU A 31 -6.88 24.23 -9.26
N ARG A 32 -6.90 25.47 -8.76
CA ARG A 32 -6.95 25.78 -7.33
C ARG A 32 -8.27 25.35 -6.69
N ASP A 33 -9.40 25.52 -7.38
CA ASP A 33 -10.71 25.04 -6.91
C ASP A 33 -10.74 23.52 -6.78
N VAL A 34 -10.16 22.80 -7.76
CA VAL A 34 -10.02 21.34 -7.69
C VAL A 34 -9.12 20.93 -6.53
N VAL A 35 -8.03 21.67 -6.29
CA VAL A 35 -7.12 21.44 -5.17
C VAL A 35 -7.82 21.63 -3.83
N GLU A 36 -8.56 22.73 -3.66
CA GLU A 36 -9.30 23.03 -2.43
C GLU A 36 -10.37 21.97 -2.17
N ARG A 37 -11.14 21.58 -3.19
CA ARG A 37 -12.16 20.52 -3.09
C ARG A 37 -11.56 19.16 -2.69
N LEU A 38 -10.41 18.80 -3.27
CA LEU A 38 -9.83 17.47 -3.08
C LEU A 38 -8.98 17.34 -1.81
N THR A 39 -8.35 18.43 -1.37
CA THR A 39 -7.31 18.40 -0.33
C THR A 39 -7.56 19.34 0.83
N GLY A 40 -8.50 20.29 0.69
CA GLY A 40 -8.74 21.37 1.65
C GLY A 40 -7.66 22.47 1.63
N GLN A 41 -6.69 22.40 0.73
CA GLN A 41 -5.59 23.37 0.63
C GLN A 41 -5.91 24.43 -0.42
N ARG A 42 -5.63 25.70 -0.09
CA ARG A 42 -5.84 26.85 -1.00
C ARG A 42 -4.70 27.11 -1.98
N SER A 43 -3.64 26.31 -1.90
CA SER A 43 -2.48 26.45 -2.75
C SER A 43 -1.91 25.10 -3.13
N THR A 44 -1.55 24.96 -4.40
CA THR A 44 -0.80 23.82 -4.91
C THR A 44 0.57 23.71 -4.23
N SER A 45 1.15 24.82 -3.74
CA SER A 45 2.43 24.83 -3.01
C SER A 45 2.38 24.23 -1.60
N ALA A 46 1.18 24.16 -1.01
CA ALA A 46 0.96 23.60 0.33
C ALA A 46 0.71 22.09 0.32
N LEU A 47 0.67 21.46 -0.86
CA LEU A 47 0.38 20.04 -0.99
C LEU A 47 1.51 19.17 -0.48
N THR A 48 1.14 18.14 0.26
CA THR A 48 2.04 17.03 0.60
C THR A 48 2.20 16.09 -0.59
N VAL A 49 3.22 15.22 -0.56
CA VAL A 49 3.45 14.18 -1.58
C VAL A 49 2.20 13.33 -1.80
N VAL A 50 1.50 12.96 -0.73
CA VAL A 50 0.28 12.15 -0.79
C VAL A 50 -0.88 12.91 -1.42
N GLN A 51 -1.07 14.18 -1.03
CA GLN A 51 -2.11 15.02 -1.61
C GLN A 51 -1.85 15.34 -3.09
N ALA A 52 -0.59 15.57 -3.46
CA ALA A 52 -0.18 15.79 -4.84
C ALA A 52 -0.42 14.55 -5.72
N ASN A 53 -0.14 13.34 -5.22
CA ASN A 53 -0.47 12.10 -5.94
C ASN A 53 -1.98 11.96 -6.17
N ARG A 54 -2.80 12.21 -5.14
CA ARG A 54 -4.28 12.18 -5.29
C ARG A 54 -4.77 13.17 -6.34
N LEU A 55 -4.19 14.37 -6.38
CA LEU A 55 -4.52 15.37 -7.39
C LEU A 55 -4.12 14.90 -8.80
N ILE A 56 -2.93 14.33 -8.96
CA ILE A 56 -2.49 13.75 -10.25
C ILE A 56 -3.43 12.63 -10.70
N ASP A 57 -3.87 11.76 -9.78
CA ASP A 57 -4.80 10.67 -10.09
C ASP A 57 -6.17 11.20 -10.54
N GLU A 58 -6.68 12.24 -9.87
CA GLU A 58 -7.94 12.90 -10.24
C GLU A 58 -7.82 13.59 -11.61
N LEU A 59 -6.73 14.31 -11.88
CA LEU A 59 -6.52 14.94 -13.19
C LEU A 59 -6.39 13.90 -14.31
N ASN A 60 -5.69 12.78 -14.08
CA ASN A 60 -5.65 11.68 -15.05
C ASN A 60 -7.04 11.08 -15.30
N ARG A 61 -7.86 10.95 -14.25
CA ARG A 61 -9.25 10.47 -14.38
C ARG A 61 -10.10 11.43 -15.23
N ILE A 62 -10.01 12.74 -14.98
CA ILE A 62 -10.72 13.75 -15.77
C ILE A 62 -10.24 13.72 -17.23
N ALA A 63 -8.95 13.53 -17.46
CA ALA A 63 -8.35 13.41 -18.80
C ALA A 63 -8.67 12.08 -19.51
N GLY A 64 -9.45 11.19 -18.89
CA GLY A 64 -9.73 9.85 -19.44
C GLY A 64 -8.50 8.96 -19.57
N LYS A 65 -7.38 9.33 -18.95
CA LYS A 65 -6.13 8.56 -19.01
C LYS A 65 -6.25 7.30 -18.15
N PRO A 66 -5.65 6.18 -18.57
CA PRO A 66 -5.58 4.99 -17.74
C PRO A 66 -4.90 5.36 -16.42
N GLN A 67 -5.62 5.22 -15.31
CA GLN A 67 -5.06 5.42 -13.98
C GLN A 67 -3.96 4.37 -13.79
N PRO A 68 -2.78 4.75 -13.26
CA PRO A 68 -1.82 3.76 -12.85
C PRO A 68 -2.53 2.80 -11.90
N PRO A 69 -2.23 1.49 -11.98
CA PRO A 69 -2.74 0.57 -10.97
C PRO A 69 -2.37 1.17 -9.62
N THR A 70 -3.37 1.54 -8.83
CA THR A 70 -3.12 1.84 -7.42
C THR A 70 -2.32 0.65 -6.90
N THR A 71 -1.43 0.82 -5.95
CA THR A 71 -0.68 -0.29 -5.33
C THR A 71 -1.60 -1.35 -4.69
N SER A 72 -2.92 -1.23 -4.88
CA SER A 72 -3.99 -2.15 -4.58
C SER A 72 -4.81 -2.61 -5.81
N THR A 73 -4.25 -2.71 -7.03
CA THR A 73 -4.82 -3.64 -8.04
C THR A 73 -4.41 -5.07 -7.75
N ARG A 74 -4.49 -5.47 -6.48
CA ARG A 74 -4.57 -6.88 -6.14
C ARG A 74 -5.93 -7.36 -6.62
N ARG A 75 -5.97 -8.48 -7.34
CA ARG A 75 -7.23 -9.10 -7.78
C ARG A 75 -8.18 -9.20 -6.56
N PRO A 76 -9.48 -8.95 -6.73
CA PRO A 76 -10.45 -9.13 -5.65
C PRO A 76 -10.25 -10.49 -4.97
N GLY A 77 -10.20 -10.51 -3.64
CA GLY A 77 -9.98 -11.73 -2.85
C GLY A 77 -8.51 -12.07 -2.53
N MET A 78 -7.53 -11.26 -2.94
CA MET A 78 -6.14 -11.42 -2.50
C MET A 78 -5.91 -10.92 -1.06
N ALA A 79 -4.86 -11.40 -0.41
CA ALA A 79 -4.44 -10.92 0.91
C ALA A 79 -4.26 -9.40 0.93
N THR A 80 -4.57 -8.71 2.02
CA THR A 80 -4.39 -7.25 2.15
C THR A 80 -2.92 -6.89 2.42
N PRO A 81 -2.50 -5.63 2.23
CA PRO A 81 -1.16 -5.18 2.63
C PRO A 81 -0.89 -5.43 4.11
N GLU A 82 -1.89 -5.21 4.97
CA GLU A 82 -1.80 -5.41 6.41
C GLU A 82 -1.61 -6.88 6.78
N GLN A 83 -2.34 -7.79 6.11
CA GLN A 83 -2.16 -9.23 6.31
C GLN A 83 -0.74 -9.68 5.92
N LEU A 84 -0.24 -9.25 4.75
CA LEU A 84 1.13 -9.57 4.33
C LEU A 84 2.17 -8.99 5.30
N HIS A 85 1.98 -7.76 5.76
CA HIS A 85 2.84 -7.15 6.75
C HIS A 85 2.84 -7.95 8.06
N LYS A 86 1.66 -8.40 8.52
CA LYS A 86 1.53 -9.21 9.73
C LYS A 86 2.23 -10.56 9.60
N ILE A 87 2.10 -11.23 8.46
CA ILE A 87 2.81 -12.49 8.16
C ILE A 87 4.32 -12.28 8.26
N ARG A 88 4.85 -11.22 7.64
CA ARG A 88 6.30 -10.90 7.70
C ARG A 88 6.78 -10.58 9.11
N THR A 89 5.97 -9.91 9.91
CA THR A 89 6.31 -9.66 11.32
C THR A 89 6.36 -10.96 12.11
N LEU A 90 5.37 -11.84 11.98
CA LEU A 90 5.39 -13.15 12.64
C LEU A 90 6.55 -14.04 12.17
N GLU A 91 6.90 -14.00 10.88
CA GLU A 91 8.09 -14.66 10.33
C GLU A 91 9.37 -14.20 11.03
N ARG A 92 9.51 -12.89 11.28
CA ARG A 92 10.65 -12.33 12.04
C ARG A 92 10.62 -12.73 13.50
N ASP A 93 9.46 -12.64 14.16
CA ASP A 93 9.31 -12.97 15.59
C ASP A 93 9.62 -14.45 15.87
N LEU A 94 9.39 -15.33 14.89
CA LEU A 94 9.75 -16.74 14.92
C LEU A 94 11.22 -17.02 14.57
N GLY A 95 12.00 -16.00 14.22
CA GLY A 95 13.38 -16.15 13.76
C GLY A 95 13.51 -16.82 12.38
N TRP A 96 12.48 -16.75 11.54
CA TRP A 96 12.48 -17.39 10.20
C TRP A 96 12.88 -16.42 9.08
N ALA A 97 13.22 -15.18 9.42
CA ALA A 97 13.57 -14.13 8.45
C ALA A 97 14.71 -14.54 7.49
N ASP A 98 15.73 -15.24 8.01
CA ASP A 98 16.89 -15.72 7.24
C ASP A 98 16.62 -17.06 6.55
N ASN A 99 15.45 -17.67 6.77
CA ASN A 99 15.07 -18.95 6.20
C ASN A 99 13.68 -18.89 5.53
N PRO A 100 13.59 -18.27 4.34
CA PRO A 100 12.32 -18.13 3.61
C PRO A 100 11.71 -19.49 3.24
N LYS A 101 12.50 -20.57 3.21
CA LYS A 101 12.00 -21.93 2.93
C LYS A 101 11.05 -22.42 4.02
N ARG A 102 11.25 -22.01 5.29
CA ARG A 102 10.33 -22.36 6.39
C ARG A 102 8.95 -21.77 6.17
N LEU A 103 8.87 -20.46 5.90
CA LEU A 103 7.60 -19.81 5.63
C LEU A 103 6.94 -20.39 4.37
N GLN A 104 7.70 -20.63 3.29
CA GLN A 104 7.17 -21.23 2.07
C GLN A 104 6.63 -22.65 2.29
N ALA A 105 7.35 -23.51 3.03
CA ALA A 105 6.88 -24.85 3.35
C ALA A 105 5.61 -24.82 4.21
N PHE A 106 5.53 -23.89 5.15
CA PHE A 106 4.35 -23.67 5.98
C PHE A 106 3.17 -23.19 5.14
N MET A 107 3.36 -22.21 4.24
CA MET A 107 2.34 -21.76 3.31
C MET A 107 1.86 -22.87 2.37
N LYS A 108 2.77 -23.71 1.87
CA LYS A 108 2.41 -24.87 1.03
C LYS A 108 1.56 -25.88 1.80
N LYS A 109 1.86 -26.11 3.08
CA LYS A 109 1.12 -27.04 3.95
C LYS A 109 -0.28 -26.55 4.31
N TYR A 110 -0.43 -25.27 4.66
CA TYR A 110 -1.69 -24.73 5.19
C TYR A 110 -2.57 -24.04 4.14
N CYS A 111 -1.97 -23.50 3.09
CA CYS A 111 -2.69 -22.72 2.08
C CYS A 111 -2.58 -23.32 0.67
N GLY A 112 -1.70 -24.30 0.44
CA GLY A 112 -1.43 -24.84 -0.89
C GLY A 112 -0.72 -23.87 -1.84
N VAL A 113 -0.26 -22.72 -1.33
CA VAL A 113 0.35 -21.65 -2.12
C VAL A 113 1.84 -21.53 -1.79
N ALA A 114 2.68 -21.43 -2.82
CA ALA A 114 4.13 -21.33 -2.66
C ALA A 114 4.65 -19.89 -2.53
N ARG A 115 3.85 -18.89 -2.94
CA ARG A 115 4.27 -17.47 -3.01
C ARG A 115 3.27 -16.54 -2.35
N LEU A 116 3.77 -15.56 -1.59
CA LEU A 116 2.95 -14.57 -0.86
C LEU A 116 2.08 -13.72 -1.79
N GLU A 117 2.55 -13.46 -3.01
CA GLU A 117 1.81 -12.73 -4.06
C GLU A 117 0.53 -13.43 -4.52
N TRP A 118 0.41 -14.74 -4.32
CA TRP A 118 -0.77 -15.53 -4.72
C TRP A 118 -1.68 -15.87 -3.56
N LEU A 119 -1.36 -15.36 -2.36
CA LEU A 119 -2.13 -15.65 -1.16
C LEU A 119 -3.46 -14.91 -1.19
N GLN A 120 -4.55 -15.64 -1.03
CA GLN A 120 -5.89 -15.06 -0.91
C GLN A 120 -6.17 -14.55 0.50
N PHE A 121 -7.17 -13.69 0.65
CA PHE A 121 -7.56 -13.08 1.92
C PHE A 121 -7.84 -14.11 3.01
N GLY A 122 -8.67 -15.11 2.70
CA GLY A 122 -9.02 -16.17 3.65
C GLY A 122 -7.80 -17.03 4.03
N GLN A 123 -6.97 -17.38 3.05
CA GLN A 123 -5.73 -18.12 3.27
C GLN A 123 -4.76 -17.34 4.16
N ALA A 124 -4.65 -16.03 3.95
CA ALA A 124 -3.80 -15.16 4.77
C ALA A 124 -4.28 -15.09 6.22
N THR A 125 -5.60 -15.00 6.46
CA THR A 125 -6.17 -15.05 7.81
C THR A 125 -5.82 -16.37 8.51
N THR A 126 -6.05 -17.51 7.85
CA THR A 126 -5.70 -18.84 8.39
C THR A 126 -4.21 -18.98 8.69
N LEU A 127 -3.36 -18.46 7.79
CA LEU A 127 -1.91 -18.49 7.95
C LEU A 127 -1.45 -17.66 9.16
N ILE A 128 -2.03 -16.46 9.35
CA ILE A 128 -1.72 -15.58 10.48
C ILE A 128 -2.07 -16.25 11.80
N GLU A 129 -3.26 -16.84 11.93
CA GLU A 129 -3.67 -17.52 13.16
C GLU A 129 -2.78 -18.74 13.45
N SER A 130 -2.42 -19.49 12.41
CA SER A 130 -1.51 -20.63 12.55
C SER A 130 -0.11 -20.21 13.02
N LEU A 131 0.44 -19.14 12.45
CA LEU A 131 1.75 -18.59 12.85
C LEU A 131 1.74 -18.04 14.29
N LYS A 132 0.65 -17.38 14.71
CA LYS A 132 0.48 -16.97 16.11
C LYS A 132 0.47 -18.16 17.07
N GLY A 133 -0.17 -19.27 16.67
CA GLY A 133 -0.19 -20.52 17.44
C GLY A 133 1.22 -21.07 17.66
N VAL A 134 2.01 -21.17 16.58
CA VAL A 134 3.42 -21.62 16.65
C VAL A 134 4.24 -20.70 17.55
N LEU A 135 4.10 -19.38 17.39
CA LEU A 135 4.84 -18.40 18.19
C LEU A 135 4.53 -18.55 19.69
N ARG A 136 3.26 -18.75 20.05
CA ARG A 136 2.87 -19.01 21.45
C ARG A 136 3.50 -20.30 21.99
N THR A 137 3.54 -21.37 21.18
CA THR A 137 4.17 -22.63 21.60
C THR A 137 5.68 -22.47 21.83
N GLU A 138 6.39 -21.76 20.94
CA GLU A 138 7.82 -21.49 21.11
C GLU A 138 8.09 -20.62 22.35
N GLN A 139 7.26 -19.59 22.58
CA GLN A 139 7.38 -18.74 23.77
C GLN A 139 7.17 -19.51 25.08
N ASN A 140 6.21 -20.44 25.11
CA ASN A 140 5.92 -21.24 26.30
C ASN A 140 7.03 -22.27 26.60
N ARG A 141 7.78 -22.72 25.58
CA ARG A 141 8.93 -23.62 25.77
C ARG A 141 10.15 -22.95 26.36
N HIS A 142 10.34 -21.66 26.09
CA HIS A 142 11.48 -20.88 26.61
C HIS A 142 11.26 -20.34 28.03
N HIS A 143 10.03 -20.35 28.54
CA HIS A 143 9.67 -19.89 29.89
C HIS A 143 9.32 -21.03 30.86
N GLY A 144 9.55 -22.29 30.46
CA GLY A 144 9.32 -23.49 31.27
C GLY A 144 10.59 -24.11 31.80
#